data_AF-A0A7Y3Q227-F1
#
_entry.id   AF-A0A7Y3Q227-F1
#
_cell.length_a   1.000
_cell.length_b   1.000
_cell.length_c   1.000
_cell.angle_alpha   90.00
_cell.angle_beta   90.00
_cell.angle_gamma   90.00
#
_symmetry.space_group_name_H-M   'P 1'
#
loop_
_entity.id
_entity.type
_entity.pdbx_description
1 polymer ?
#
loop_
_entity_poly.entity_id
_entity_poly.type
_entity_poly.pdbx_seq_one_letter_code
_entity_poly.pdbx_strand_id
1 'polypeptide(L)'
;MEKAEFIQKHLIEKGVPADLTKPTAFIWSKYKDPSKKPLVFQSPAKILITHGLFMGLLWGALMWVFFWHSEPENWVTYLVSSSLFGICMGIINVFRTIKARKLLGETNWEKWCHQHYE
;
A
#
# COMPACT_ATOMS: atom_id res chain seq x y z
N MET A 1 -24.87 7.03 3.57
CA MET A 1 -23.50 6.48 3.48
C MET A 1 -22.72 7.42 2.57
N GLU A 2 -21.55 7.89 2.98
CA GLU A 2 -20.73 8.72 2.07
C GLU A 2 -20.33 7.87 0.85
N LYS A 3 -20.34 8.44 -0.36
CA LYS A 3 -20.04 7.72 -1.62
C LYS A 3 -18.73 6.91 -1.54
N ALA A 4 -17.73 7.46 -0.84
CA ALA A 4 -16.45 6.80 -0.57
C ALA A 4 -16.59 5.50 0.25
N GLU A 5 -17.40 5.49 1.30
CA GLU A 5 -17.65 4.30 2.12
C GLU A 5 -18.39 3.21 1.35
N PHE A 6 -19.33 3.61 0.48
CA PHE A 6 -20.05 2.69 -0.38
C PHE A 6 -19.11 1.99 -1.37
N ILE A 7 -18.27 2.77 -2.07
CA ILE A 7 -17.22 2.26 -2.96
C ILE A 7 -16.30 1.29 -2.20
N GLN A 8 -15.89 1.68 -0.99
CA GLN A 8 -15.00 0.87 -0.18
C GLN A 8 -15.62 -0.49 0.16
N LYS A 9 -16.89 -0.49 0.61
CA LYS A 9 -17.64 -1.73 0.88
C LYS A 9 -17.79 -2.60 -0.37
N HIS A 10 -18.13 -1.98 -1.50
CA HIS A 10 -18.28 -2.71 -2.76
C HIS A 10 -16.96 -3.38 -3.19
N LEU A 11 -15.81 -2.70 -3.04
CA LEU A 11 -14.50 -3.31 -3.32
C LEU A 11 -14.19 -4.48 -2.37
N ILE A 12 -14.55 -4.35 -1.08
CA ILE A 12 -14.38 -5.43 -0.09
C ILE A 12 -15.26 -6.63 -0.46
N GLU A 13 -16.51 -6.41 -0.88
CA GLU A 13 -17.42 -7.45 -1.34
C GLU A 13 -16.89 -8.18 -2.58
N LYS A 14 -16.15 -7.49 -3.45
CA LYS A 14 -15.42 -8.10 -4.58
C LYS A 14 -14.13 -8.84 -4.17
N GLY A 15 -13.83 -8.91 -2.88
CA GLY A 15 -12.67 -9.62 -2.33
C GLY A 15 -11.38 -8.81 -2.29
N VAL A 16 -11.45 -7.48 -2.48
CA VAL A 16 -10.28 -6.61 -2.33
C VAL A 16 -9.97 -6.44 -0.83
N PRO A 17 -8.73 -6.69 -0.39
CA PRO A 17 -8.33 -6.42 0.99
C PRO A 17 -8.63 -4.98 1.42
N ALA A 18 -9.17 -4.81 2.63
CA ALA A 18 -9.64 -3.51 3.10
C ALA A 18 -8.55 -2.42 3.12
N ASP A 19 -7.28 -2.78 3.33
CA ASP A 19 -6.15 -1.86 3.24
C ASP A 19 -5.95 -1.32 1.81
N LEU A 20 -6.18 -2.13 0.78
CA LEU A 20 -6.03 -1.74 -0.63
C LEU A 20 -7.22 -0.91 -1.17
N THR A 21 -8.33 -0.88 -0.44
CA THR A 21 -9.51 -0.06 -0.79
C THR A 21 -9.36 1.41 -0.41
N LYS A 22 -8.36 1.75 0.42
CA LYS A 22 -8.04 3.13 0.80
C LYS A 22 -7.07 3.75 -0.20
N PRO A 23 -7.01 5.09 -0.32
CA PRO A 23 -6.09 5.76 -1.24
C PRO A 23 -4.66 5.88 -0.71
N THR A 24 -4.43 5.60 0.58
CA THR A 24 -3.12 5.67 1.21
C THR A 24 -2.79 4.39 1.96
N ALA A 25 -1.51 4.04 1.98
CA ALA A 25 -0.97 2.89 2.70
C ALA A 25 -1.02 3.07 4.23
N PHE A 26 -1.21 4.30 4.70
CA PHE A 26 -1.21 4.59 6.12
C PHE A 26 -2.51 4.13 6.75
N ILE A 27 -2.38 3.20 7.69
CA ILE A 27 -3.48 2.56 8.44
C ILE A 27 -4.40 3.62 9.08
N TRP A 28 -3.84 4.76 9.46
CA TRP A 28 -4.50 5.88 10.14
C TRP A 28 -5.18 6.91 9.22
N SER A 29 -5.06 6.77 7.89
CA SER A 29 -5.74 7.67 6.97
C SER A 29 -7.24 7.36 6.91
N LYS A 30 -8.09 8.35 7.22
CA LYS A 30 -9.52 8.27 6.95
C LYS A 30 -9.76 8.45 5.46
N TYR A 31 -10.47 7.52 4.84
CA TYR A 31 -10.96 7.69 3.48
C TYR A 31 -12.26 8.49 3.54
N LYS A 32 -12.21 9.75 3.09
CA LYS A 32 -13.36 10.66 3.10
C LYS A 32 -13.71 11.21 1.71
N ASP A 33 -12.86 10.94 0.73
CA ASP A 33 -12.92 11.60 -0.56
C ASP A 33 -12.97 10.56 -1.69
N PRO A 34 -14.14 10.37 -2.33
CA PRO A 34 -14.32 9.39 -3.40
C PRO A 34 -13.53 9.74 -4.67
N SER A 35 -13.08 11.00 -4.84
CA SER A 35 -12.21 11.37 -5.96
C SER A 35 -10.82 10.75 -5.84
N LYS A 36 -10.41 10.36 -4.63
CA LYS A 36 -9.10 9.73 -4.41
C LYS A 36 -9.15 8.27 -4.81
N LYS A 37 -8.30 7.96 -5.79
CA LYS A 37 -8.06 6.64 -6.34
C LYS A 37 -7.57 5.64 -5.27
N PRO A 38 -8.32 4.54 -5.01
CA PRO A 38 -7.89 3.48 -4.11
C PRO A 38 -6.55 2.85 -4.53
N LEU A 39 -5.78 2.34 -3.55
CA LEU A 39 -4.48 1.71 -3.76
C LEU A 39 -4.54 0.56 -4.77
N VAL A 40 -5.61 -0.24 -4.75
CA VAL A 40 -5.77 -1.35 -5.71
C VAL A 40 -5.66 -0.89 -7.17
N PHE A 41 -6.03 0.35 -7.48
CA PHE A 41 -5.93 0.91 -8.83
C PHE A 41 -4.63 1.72 -9.09
N GLN A 42 -3.80 1.99 -8.08
CA GLN A 42 -2.56 2.80 -8.24
C GLN A 42 -1.43 2.01 -8.90
N SER A 43 -0.54 2.65 -9.68
CA SER A 43 0.48 1.91 -10.42
C SER A 43 1.35 1.01 -9.51
N PRO A 44 1.72 -0.20 -9.96
CA PRO A 44 2.59 -1.10 -9.18
C PRO A 44 3.90 -0.43 -8.74
N ALA A 45 4.50 0.39 -9.61
CA ALA A 45 5.70 1.15 -9.28
C ALA A 45 5.46 2.13 -8.12
N LYS A 46 4.33 2.84 -8.11
CA LYS A 46 3.97 3.74 -7.00
C LYS A 46 3.79 2.98 -5.69
N ILE A 47 3.15 1.81 -5.74
CA ILE A 47 2.95 0.95 -4.56
C ILE A 47 4.30 0.46 -4.03
N LEU A 48 5.17 -0.03 -4.93
CA LEU A 48 6.51 -0.50 -4.60
C LEU A 48 7.34 0.58 -3.89
N ILE A 49 7.41 1.77 -4.47
CA ILE A 49 8.20 2.89 -3.93
C ILE A 49 7.61 3.34 -2.59
N THR A 50 6.30 3.58 -2.52
CA THR A 50 5.67 4.10 -1.29
C THR A 50 5.73 3.12 -0.13
N HIS A 51 5.36 1.85 -0.35
CA HIS A 51 5.40 0.84 0.72
C HIS A 51 6.84 0.45 1.04
N GLY A 52 7.70 0.33 0.03
CA GLY A 52 9.07 -0.08 0.23
C GLY A 52 9.88 0.96 1.01
N LEU A 53 9.79 2.24 0.63
CA LEU A 53 10.45 3.31 1.37
C LEU A 53 9.89 3.42 2.80
N PHE A 54 8.57 3.44 2.96
CA PHE A 54 7.98 3.58 4.28
C PHE A 54 8.33 2.41 5.21
N MET A 55 8.21 1.17 4.73
CA MET A 55 8.51 -0.01 5.55
C MET A 55 10.00 -0.17 5.81
N GLY A 56 10.86 0.16 4.84
CA GLY A 56 12.31 0.17 5.05
C GLY A 56 12.75 1.20 6.09
N LEU A 57 12.22 2.42 6.02
CA LEU A 57 12.49 3.47 7.02
C LEU A 57 11.92 3.12 8.39
N LEU A 58 10.68 2.62 8.46
CA LEU A 58 10.05 2.20 9.70
C LEU A 58 10.85 1.07 10.36
N TRP A 59 11.24 0.07 9.59
CA TRP A 59 12.06 -1.03 10.08
C TRP A 59 13.42 -0.56 10.56
N GLY A 60 14.11 0.27 9.76
CA GLY A 60 15.41 0.82 10.14
C GLY A 60 15.34 1.66 11.41
N ALA A 61 14.29 2.49 11.58
CA ALA A 61 14.07 3.27 12.78
C ALA A 61 13.79 2.39 14.01
N LEU A 62 12.96 1.36 13.87
CA LEU A 62 12.69 0.41 14.95
C LEU A 62 13.97 -0.33 15.36
N MET A 63 14.68 -0.89 14.38
CA MET A 63 15.92 -1.62 14.64
C MET A 63 16.99 -0.71 15.25
N TRP A 64 17.06 0.56 14.84
CA TRP A 64 17.91 1.55 15.47
C TRP A 64 17.58 1.73 16.95
N VAL A 65 16.32 1.97 17.29
CA VAL A 65 15.87 2.20 18.67
C VAL A 65 16.11 0.98 19.57
N PHE A 66 15.94 -0.24 19.05
CA PHE A 66 16.01 -1.45 19.88
C PHE A 66 17.38 -2.13 19.90
N PHE A 67 18.18 -2.01 18.85
CA PHE A 67 19.38 -2.85 18.67
C PHE A 67 20.58 -2.07 18.12
N TRP A 68 20.43 -1.45 16.95
CA TRP A 68 21.56 -0.95 16.15
C TRP A 68 22.24 0.29 16.72
N HIS A 69 21.58 1.03 17.62
CA HIS A 69 22.23 2.16 18.31
C HIS A 69 23.45 1.72 19.16
N SER A 70 23.55 0.43 19.49
CA SER A 70 24.64 -0.13 20.32
C SER A 70 25.91 -0.41 19.52
N GLU A 71 25.82 -0.57 18.20
CA GLU A 71 26.94 -0.90 17.29
C GLU A 71 26.88 -0.03 16.01
N PRO A 72 26.97 1.31 16.14
CA PRO A 72 26.75 2.24 15.03
C PRO A 72 27.77 2.10 13.88
N GLU A 73 28.93 1.50 14.11
CA GLU A 73 29.97 1.23 13.11
C GLU A 73 29.47 0.35 11.95
N ASN A 74 28.45 -0.47 12.20
CA ASN A 74 27.86 -1.39 11.23
C ASN A 74 26.78 -0.73 10.33
N TRP A 75 26.76 0.61 10.23
CA TRP A 75 25.71 1.39 9.55
C TRP A 75 25.45 0.99 8.10
N VAL A 76 26.48 0.56 7.35
CA VAL A 76 26.33 0.10 5.95
C VAL A 76 25.44 -1.13 5.90
N THR A 77 25.69 -2.11 6.78
CA THR A 77 24.90 -3.35 6.89
C THR A 77 23.45 -3.04 7.26
N TYR A 78 23.24 -2.07 8.15
CA TYR A 78 21.90 -1.64 8.58
C TYR A 78 21.12 -0.96 7.46
N LEU A 79 21.79 -0.12 6.66
CA LEU A 79 21.21 0.52 5.48
C LEU A 79 20.82 -0.52 4.42
N VAL A 80 21.71 -1.47 4.13
CA VAL A 80 21.45 -2.56 3.17
C VAL A 80 20.30 -3.44 3.66
N SER A 81 20.31 -3.85 4.93
CA SER A 81 19.27 -4.68 5.54
C SER A 81 17.90 -3.98 5.50
N SER A 82 17.84 -2.71 5.88
CA SER A 82 16.60 -1.91 5.83
C SER A 82 16.09 -1.72 4.41
N SER A 83 17.00 -1.53 3.45
CA SER A 83 16.65 -1.39 2.04
C SER A 83 16.09 -2.69 1.46
N LEU A 84 16.74 -3.83 1.73
CA LEU A 84 16.26 -5.15 1.32
C LEU A 84 14.90 -5.47 1.93
N PHE A 85 14.72 -5.19 3.22
CA PHE A 85 13.42 -5.34 3.88
C PHE A 85 12.34 -4.50 3.20
N GLY A 86 12.62 -3.22 2.95
CA GLY A 86 11.74 -2.32 2.22
C GLY A 86 11.36 -2.86 0.84
N ILE A 87 12.34 -3.29 0.04
CA ILE A 87 12.10 -3.86 -1.29
C ILE A 87 11.20 -5.10 -1.20
N CYS A 88 11.50 -6.04 -0.30
CA CYS A 88 10.67 -7.25 -0.10
C CYS A 88 9.23 -6.89 0.27
N MET A 89 9.04 -5.98 1.22
CA MET A 89 7.71 -5.53 1.62
C MET A 89 6.96 -4.81 0.49
N GLY A 90 7.66 -4.02 -0.32
CA GLY A 90 7.08 -3.39 -1.50
C GLY A 90 6.63 -4.42 -2.54
N ILE A 91 7.47 -5.44 -2.83
CA ILE A 91 7.14 -6.53 -3.76
C ILE A 91 5.92 -7.32 -3.28
N ILE A 92 5.85 -7.65 -1.98
CA ILE A 92 4.69 -8.35 -1.40
C ILE A 92 3.40 -7.54 -1.63
N ASN A 93 3.43 -6.22 -1.41
CA ASN A 93 2.25 -5.37 -1.61
C ASN A 93 1.87 -5.20 -3.08
N VAL A 94 2.86 -5.16 -3.99
CA VAL A 94 2.60 -5.22 -5.43
C VAL A 94 1.89 -6.52 -5.80
N PHE A 95 2.38 -7.67 -5.32
CA PHE A 95 1.77 -8.96 -5.59
C PHE A 95 0.33 -9.05 -5.07
N ARG A 96 0.09 -8.62 -3.82
CA ARG A 96 -1.26 -8.52 -3.22
C ARG A 96 -2.19 -7.66 -4.09
N THR A 97 -1.69 -6.54 -4.60
CA THR A 97 -2.46 -5.64 -5.46
C THR A 97 -2.77 -6.27 -6.82
N ILE A 98 -1.81 -6.92 -7.46
CA ILE A 98 -2.03 -7.63 -8.73
C ILE A 98 -3.07 -8.73 -8.55
N LYS A 99 -3.00 -9.49 -7.45
CA LYS A 99 -4.00 -10.52 -7.14
C LYS A 99 -5.40 -9.90 -6.97
N ALA A 100 -5.50 -8.79 -6.23
CA ALA A 100 -6.77 -8.09 -6.04
C ALA A 100 -7.34 -7.52 -7.36
N ARG A 101 -6.49 -7.01 -8.25
CA ARG A 101 -6.90 -6.55 -9.59
C ARG A 101 -7.51 -7.63 -10.45
N LYS A 102 -6.97 -8.85 -10.39
CA LYS A 102 -7.52 -9.98 -11.15
C LYS A 102 -8.97 -10.28 -10.77
N LEU A 103 -9.39 -9.95 -9.53
CA LEU A 103 -10.78 -10.11 -9.08
C LEU A 103 -11.72 -9.03 -9.65
N LEU A 104 -11.18 -7.86 -9.99
CA LEU A 104 -11.96 -6.72 -10.47
C LEU A 104 -12.17 -6.71 -11.99
N GLY A 105 -11.29 -7.38 -12.75
CA GLY A 105 -11.32 -7.42 -14.22
C GLY A 105 -10.87 -6.12 -14.89
N GLU A 106 -11.38 -4.97 -14.43
CA GLU A 106 -10.96 -3.62 -14.84
C GLU A 106 -9.94 -3.03 -13.85
N THR A 107 -8.85 -2.48 -14.37
CA THR A 107 -7.73 -1.93 -13.58
C THR A 107 -7.63 -0.41 -13.66
N ASN A 108 -8.40 0.21 -14.55
CA ASN A 108 -8.57 1.64 -14.64
C ASN A 108 -9.69 2.08 -13.69
N TRP A 109 -9.36 2.99 -12.78
CA TRP A 109 -10.30 3.51 -11.77
C TRP A 109 -11.49 4.25 -12.37
N GLU A 110 -11.27 5.08 -13.39
CA GLU A 110 -12.32 5.88 -14.04
C GLU A 110 -13.28 4.96 -14.78
N LYS A 111 -12.74 4.00 -15.55
CA LYS A 111 -13.58 2.99 -16.23
C LYS A 111 -14.36 2.14 -15.24
N TRP A 112 -13.72 1.71 -14.16
CA TRP A 112 -14.39 0.92 -13.12
C TRP A 112 -15.52 1.72 -12.45
N CYS A 113 -15.31 3.02 -12.21
CA CYS A 113 -16.36 3.89 -11.68
C CYS A 113 -17.53 4.06 -12.64
N HIS A 114 -17.25 4.36 -13.91
CA HIS A 114 -18.29 4.53 -14.93
C HIS A 114 -19.08 3.23 -15.13
N GLN A 115 -18.47 2.05 -14.99
CA GLN A 115 -19.19 0.78 -15.14
C GLN A 115 -20.15 0.46 -13.98
N HIS A 116 -19.95 1.05 -12.80
CA HIS A 116 -20.68 0.65 -11.58
C HIS A 116 -21.48 1.77 -10.92
N TYR A 117 -21.23 3.04 -11.27
CA TYR A 117 -21.82 4.21 -10.59
C TYR A 117 -22.35 5.29 -11.52
N GLU A 118 -22.22 5.13 -12.83
CA GLU A 118 -22.78 5.99 -13.88
C GLU A 118 -23.64 5.13 -14.81
#